data_AF-A0AAW1JEA8-F1
#
_entry.id   AF-A0AAW1JEA8-F1
#
_cell.length_a   1.000
_cell.length_b   1.000
_cell.length_c   1.000
_cell.angle_alpha   90.00
_cell.angle_beta   90.00
_cell.angle_gamma   90.00
#
_symmetry.space_group_name_H-M   'P 1'
#
loop_
_entity.id
_entity.type
_entity.pdbx_description
1 polymer ?
#
loop_
_entity_poly.entity_id
_entity_poly.type
_entity_poly.pdbx_seq_one_letter_code
_entity_poly.pdbx_strand_id
1 'polypeptide(L)'
;DVSKLSEISCELQQITNGIDGKQARRTGTSGPLGELFDHGLDSLSSALIPILMFHIFGRSNQNLSSWRLYLVLWNVIVNFHLTHWEKYNTGVLFLPWSYDFSMWSVTIIFLIAGIYGHEVWDFTLPEAIRPLISITILFTLTTLWIIKAPDILERDPNAMFFLTGMIFSNICCRLIVAQMSQTRSELYNWLLFPTAITVFVSLLIQKTQVDMALLYALCIIATVGHIHYGTCVVRQMCDHFRIECFRIRQHKD
;
A
#
# COMPACT_ATOMS: atom_id res chain seq x y z
N ASP A 1 -5.55 -30.41 -3.73
CA ASP A 1 -6.65 -30.78 -2.82
C ASP A 1 -6.26 -31.01 -1.36
N VAL A 2 -5.03 -31.46 -1.05
CA VAL A 2 -4.56 -31.52 0.35
C VAL A 2 -4.34 -30.12 0.95
N SER A 3 -3.92 -29.13 0.15
CA SER A 3 -3.73 -27.74 0.60
C SER A 3 -5.04 -27.08 1.05
N LYS A 4 -6.10 -27.21 0.23
CA LYS A 4 -7.44 -26.70 0.57
C LYS A 4 -8.00 -27.32 1.85
N LEU A 5 -7.76 -28.63 2.06
CA LEU A 5 -8.20 -29.31 3.28
C LEU A 5 -7.40 -28.86 4.51
N SER A 6 -6.08 -28.64 4.40
CA SER A 6 -5.29 -28.09 5.50
C SER A 6 -5.66 -26.64 5.83
N GLU A 7 -5.98 -25.83 4.83
CA GLU A 7 -6.37 -24.42 4.97
C GLU A 7 -7.72 -24.31 5.70
N ILE A 8 -8.74 -25.04 5.25
CA ILE A 8 -10.06 -25.09 5.90
C ILE A 8 -9.96 -25.64 7.32
N SER A 9 -9.07 -26.63 7.57
CA SER A 9 -8.87 -27.17 8.92
C SER A 9 -8.26 -26.15 9.89
N CYS A 10 -7.36 -25.28 9.41
CA CYS A 10 -6.77 -24.22 10.22
C CYS A 10 -7.78 -23.12 10.55
N GLU A 11 -8.67 -22.79 9.60
CA GLU A 11 -9.76 -21.82 9.80
C GLU A 11 -10.76 -22.30 10.85
N LEU A 12 -11.18 -23.56 10.75
CA LEU A 12 -12.06 -24.19 11.74
C LEU A 12 -11.44 -24.16 13.14
N GLN A 13 -10.15 -24.48 13.24
CA GLN A 13 -9.40 -24.47 14.51
C GLN A 13 -9.41 -23.09 15.17
N GLN A 14 -9.13 -22.02 14.41
CA GLN A 14 -9.08 -20.64 14.93
C GLN A 14 -10.47 -20.16 15.41
N ILE A 15 -11.53 -20.47 14.66
CA ILE A 15 -12.89 -20.09 15.03
C ILE A 15 -13.33 -20.83 16.29
N THR A 16 -12.97 -22.10 16.44
CA THR A 16 -13.34 -22.90 17.62
C THR A 16 -12.62 -22.48 18.89
N ASN A 17 -11.33 -22.11 18.82
CA ASN A 17 -10.54 -21.64 19.99
C ASN A 17 -11.03 -20.28 20.55
N GLY A 18 -11.78 -19.49 19.78
CA GLY A 18 -12.33 -18.21 20.30
C GLY A 18 -13.66 -18.37 21.05
N ILE A 19 -14.38 -19.47 20.82
CA ILE A 19 -15.76 -19.69 21.27
C ILE A 19 -15.78 -20.47 22.59
N ASP A 20 -14.87 -21.41 22.78
CA ASP A 20 -14.79 -22.29 23.94
C ASP A 20 -14.48 -21.53 25.24
N GLY A 21 -13.54 -20.58 25.25
CA GLY A 21 -13.21 -19.78 26.43
C GLY A 21 -14.36 -18.83 26.83
N LYS A 22 -15.09 -18.29 25.86
CA LYS A 22 -16.31 -17.49 26.13
C LYS A 22 -17.45 -18.37 26.64
N GLN A 23 -17.61 -19.57 26.10
CA GLN A 23 -18.63 -20.53 26.52
C GLN A 23 -18.35 -21.07 27.93
N ALA A 24 -17.11 -21.48 28.22
CA ALA A 24 -16.68 -21.99 29.53
C ALA A 24 -16.87 -20.97 30.66
N ARG A 25 -16.65 -19.67 30.39
CA ARG A 25 -16.97 -18.59 31.35
C ARG A 25 -18.48 -18.41 31.56
N ARG A 26 -19.30 -18.60 30.53
CA ARG A 26 -20.77 -18.51 30.62
C ARG A 26 -21.38 -19.70 31.36
N THR A 27 -20.82 -20.90 31.19
CA THR A 27 -21.30 -22.13 31.81
C THR A 27 -20.66 -22.42 33.17
N GLY A 28 -19.69 -21.60 33.61
CA GLY A 28 -18.96 -21.80 34.86
C GLY A 28 -18.06 -23.05 34.86
N THR A 29 -17.73 -23.58 33.69
CA THR A 29 -16.94 -24.82 33.52
C THR A 29 -15.47 -24.53 33.22
N SER A 30 -14.98 -23.32 33.50
CA SER A 30 -13.56 -22.97 33.37
C SER A 30 -12.73 -23.78 34.36
N GLY A 31 -11.77 -24.57 33.88
CA GLY A 31 -10.88 -25.38 34.70
C GLY A 31 -9.46 -25.44 34.14
N PRO A 32 -8.47 -25.86 34.95
CA PRO A 32 -7.06 -25.87 34.57
C PRO A 32 -6.76 -26.79 33.37
N LEU A 33 -7.56 -27.83 33.18
CA LEU A 33 -7.45 -28.71 32.00
C LEU A 33 -7.90 -28.00 30.71
N GLY A 34 -8.96 -27.19 30.78
CA GLY A 34 -9.42 -26.40 29.64
C GLY A 34 -8.40 -25.34 29.26
N GLU A 35 -7.81 -24.68 30.26
CA GLU A 35 -6.72 -23.72 30.04
C GLU A 35 -5.47 -24.38 29.41
N LEU A 36 -5.10 -25.59 29.86
CA LEU A 36 -3.99 -26.34 29.26
C LEU A 36 -4.26 -26.68 27.78
N PHE A 37 -5.49 -27.10 27.48
CA PHE A 37 -5.88 -27.48 26.12
C PHE A 37 -5.91 -26.28 25.18
N ASP A 38 -6.45 -25.15 25.63
CA ASP A 38 -6.49 -23.88 24.89
C ASP A 38 -5.08 -23.39 24.54
N HIS A 39 -4.18 -23.28 25.53
CA HIS A 39 -2.78 -22.89 25.29
C HIS A 39 -2.01 -23.90 24.44
N GLY A 40 -2.31 -25.19 24.59
CA GLY A 40 -1.72 -26.25 23.78
C GLY A 40 -2.07 -26.11 22.30
N LEU A 41 -3.34 -25.87 21.98
CA LEU A 41 -3.81 -25.65 20.61
C LEU A 41 -3.30 -24.32 20.04
N ASP A 42 -3.22 -23.27 20.85
CA ASP A 42 -2.65 -21.99 20.44
C ASP A 42 -1.17 -22.11 20.11
N SER A 43 -0.41 -22.89 20.89
CA SER A 43 1.00 -23.16 20.62
C SER A 43 1.21 -23.90 19.28
N LEU A 44 0.37 -24.89 18.98
CA LEU A 44 0.40 -25.62 17.72
C LEU A 44 0.04 -24.70 16.54
N SER A 45 -1.01 -23.92 16.70
CA SER A 45 -1.48 -22.96 15.69
C SER A 45 -0.42 -21.90 15.38
N SER A 46 0.28 -21.41 16.41
CA SER A 46 1.36 -20.43 16.26
C SER A 46 2.53 -20.93 15.39
N ALA A 47 2.76 -22.26 15.35
CA ALA A 47 3.77 -22.89 14.50
C ALA A 47 3.26 -23.20 13.08
N LEU A 48 1.99 -23.61 12.95
CA LEU A 48 1.39 -24.00 11.67
C LEU A 48 1.05 -22.78 10.78
N ILE A 49 0.60 -21.68 11.37
CA ILE A 49 0.20 -20.46 10.63
C ILE A 49 1.34 -19.93 9.73
N PRO A 50 2.58 -19.72 10.23
CA PRO A 50 3.69 -19.25 9.38
C PRO A 50 4.06 -20.22 8.25
N ILE A 51 3.91 -21.53 8.49
CA ILE A 51 4.21 -22.57 7.49
C ILE A 51 3.18 -22.51 6.34
N LEU A 52 1.90 -22.37 6.68
CA LEU A 52 0.82 -22.24 5.70
C LEU A 52 0.92 -20.92 4.93
N MET A 53 1.26 -19.82 5.61
CA MET A 53 1.56 -18.53 4.98
C MET A 53 2.72 -18.65 3.98
N PHE A 54 3.78 -19.40 4.30
CA PHE A 54 4.86 -19.66 3.34
C PHE A 54 4.38 -20.44 2.11
N HIS A 55 3.43 -21.36 2.26
CA HIS A 55 2.84 -22.04 1.11
C HIS A 55 2.04 -21.08 0.21
N ILE A 56 1.35 -20.09 0.83
CA ILE A 56 0.53 -19.07 0.15
C ILE A 56 1.34 -17.93 -0.47
N PHE A 57 2.56 -17.65 -0.03
CA PHE A 57 3.37 -16.55 -0.58
C PHE A 57 4.69 -17.02 -1.22
N GLY A 58 5.21 -18.17 -0.82
CA GLY A 58 6.52 -18.70 -1.21
C GLY A 58 6.55 -19.47 -2.53
N ARG A 59 5.42 -19.66 -3.20
CA ARG A 59 5.33 -20.34 -4.51
C ARG A 59 5.69 -19.42 -5.68
N SER A 60 5.68 -18.10 -5.46
CA SER A 60 6.02 -17.12 -6.49
C SER A 60 7.53 -17.10 -6.76
N ASN A 61 7.93 -17.02 -8.03
CA ASN A 61 9.34 -16.96 -8.47
C ASN A 61 10.09 -15.69 -7.99
N GLN A 62 9.46 -14.82 -7.20
CA GLN A 62 10.06 -13.60 -6.65
C GLN A 62 10.12 -13.64 -5.11
N ASN A 63 11.11 -14.37 -4.61
CA ASN A 63 11.96 -14.07 -3.44
C ASN A 63 11.30 -13.75 -2.08
N LEU A 64 10.93 -14.80 -1.37
CA LEU A 64 11.25 -14.93 0.06
C LEU A 64 12.28 -16.06 0.22
N SER A 65 13.51 -15.72 0.61
CA SER A 65 14.56 -16.71 0.88
C SER A 65 14.11 -17.60 2.05
N SER A 66 14.19 -18.93 1.90
CA SER A 66 13.83 -19.92 2.93
C SER A 66 14.48 -19.65 4.29
N TRP A 67 15.67 -19.03 4.29
CA TRP A 67 16.37 -18.60 5.50
C TRP A 67 15.63 -17.49 6.27
N ARG A 68 15.08 -16.50 5.57
CA ARG A 68 14.32 -15.40 6.23
C ARG A 68 13.06 -15.93 6.90
N LEU A 69 12.42 -16.93 6.30
CA LEU A 69 11.21 -17.56 6.82
C LEU A 69 11.50 -18.43 8.03
N TYR A 70 12.62 -19.14 8.03
CA TYR A 70 13.11 -19.86 9.20
C TYR A 70 13.32 -18.89 10.39
N LEU A 71 13.90 -17.72 10.16
CA LEU A 71 14.06 -16.69 11.19
C LEU A 71 12.72 -16.14 11.70
N VAL A 72 11.73 -15.96 10.82
CA VAL A 72 10.36 -15.54 11.21
C VAL A 72 9.69 -16.61 12.08
N LEU A 73 9.79 -17.89 11.70
CA LEU A 73 9.25 -18.99 12.51
C LEU A 73 9.88 -19.02 13.91
N TRP A 74 11.20 -18.87 13.99
CA TRP A 74 11.90 -18.76 15.27
C TRP A 74 11.45 -17.56 16.10
N ASN A 75 11.21 -16.41 15.46
CA ASN A 75 10.72 -15.23 16.15
C ASN A 75 9.34 -15.46 16.78
N VAL A 76 8.42 -16.10 16.05
CA VAL A 76 7.07 -16.44 16.54
C VAL A 76 7.15 -17.41 17.74
N ILE A 77 7.97 -18.46 17.64
CA ILE A 77 8.14 -19.45 18.73
C ILE A 77 8.72 -18.78 19.98
N VAL A 78 9.76 -17.96 19.83
CA VAL A 78 10.38 -17.25 20.96
C VAL A 78 9.40 -16.27 21.60
N ASN A 79 8.62 -15.53 20.80
CA ASN A 79 7.63 -14.60 21.31
C ASN A 79 6.52 -15.31 22.10
N PHE A 80 6.00 -16.43 21.55
CA PHE A 80 5.02 -17.27 22.24
C PHE A 80 5.58 -17.84 23.56
N HIS A 81 6.83 -18.28 23.56
CA HIS A 81 7.46 -18.81 24.77
C HIS A 81 7.71 -17.72 25.83
N LEU A 82 8.18 -16.53 25.43
CA LEU A 82 8.47 -15.44 26.35
C LEU A 82 7.21 -14.92 27.06
N THR A 83 6.07 -14.84 26.38
CA THR A 83 4.80 -14.42 27.00
C THR A 83 4.31 -15.43 28.04
N HIS A 84 4.51 -16.73 27.79
CA HIS A 84 4.19 -17.78 28.77
C HIS A 84 5.20 -17.84 29.91
N TRP A 85 6.47 -17.58 29.64
CA TRP A 85 7.49 -17.41 30.67
C TRP A 85 7.17 -16.21 31.55
N GLU A 86 6.74 -15.07 30.99
CA GLU A 86 6.29 -13.92 31.76
C GLU A 86 5.09 -14.30 32.65
N LYS A 87 4.06 -14.94 32.09
CA LYS A 87 2.91 -15.44 32.86
C LYS A 87 3.34 -16.37 34.01
N TYR A 88 4.31 -17.25 33.78
CA TYR A 88 4.82 -18.14 34.80
C TYR A 88 5.46 -17.39 35.98
N ASN A 89 6.15 -16.28 35.71
CA ASN A 89 6.81 -15.48 36.75
C ASN A 89 5.87 -14.46 37.42
N THR A 90 4.97 -13.82 36.66
CA THR A 90 4.11 -12.72 37.13
C THR A 90 2.71 -13.17 37.56
N GLY A 91 2.28 -14.36 37.12
CA GLY A 91 0.92 -14.86 37.30
C GLY A 91 -0.13 -14.21 36.39
N VAL A 92 0.26 -13.27 35.53
CA VAL A 92 -0.66 -12.53 34.65
C VAL A 92 -0.23 -12.70 33.20
N LEU A 93 -1.17 -13.09 32.33
CA LEU A 93 -0.97 -13.15 30.89
C LEU A 93 -1.55 -11.88 30.26
N PHE A 94 -0.67 -11.03 29.74
CA PHE A 94 -1.08 -9.86 28.96
C PHE A 94 -0.96 -10.18 27.47
N LEU A 95 -2.11 -10.21 26.77
CA LEU A 95 -2.14 -10.39 25.32
C LEU A 95 -2.30 -9.01 24.66
N PRO A 96 -1.32 -8.54 23.86
CA PRO A 96 -1.44 -7.27 23.15
C PRO A 96 -2.59 -7.33 22.14
N TRP A 97 -3.32 -6.22 21.97
CA TRP A 97 -4.39 -6.12 20.94
C TRP A 97 -3.89 -6.50 19.54
N SER A 98 -2.59 -6.35 19.29
CA SER A 98 -1.98 -6.60 17.99
C SER A 98 -2.03 -8.07 17.62
N TYR A 99 -2.08 -8.96 18.61
CA TYR A 99 -2.29 -10.38 18.41
C TYR A 99 -3.69 -10.65 17.85
N ASP A 100 -4.73 -10.03 18.44
CA ASP A 100 -6.09 -10.20 17.93
C ASP A 100 -6.21 -9.67 16.50
N PHE A 101 -5.66 -8.49 16.21
CA PHE A 101 -5.64 -7.95 14.85
C PHE A 101 -4.87 -8.82 13.86
N SER A 102 -3.74 -9.41 14.27
CA SER A 102 -2.96 -10.28 13.39
C SER A 102 -3.71 -11.57 13.08
N MET A 103 -4.44 -12.14 14.05
CA MET A 103 -5.26 -13.33 13.84
C MET A 103 -6.37 -13.07 12.83
N TRP A 104 -7.16 -12.00 13.00
CA TRP A 104 -8.20 -11.62 12.02
C TRP A 104 -7.63 -11.37 10.62
N SER A 105 -6.47 -10.72 10.54
CA SER A 105 -5.80 -10.44 9.27
C SER A 105 -5.39 -11.73 8.55
N VAL A 106 -4.80 -12.67 9.28
CA VAL A 106 -4.36 -13.97 8.76
C VAL A 106 -5.57 -14.80 8.30
N THR A 107 -6.66 -14.84 9.07
CA THR A 107 -7.89 -15.53 8.67
C THR A 107 -8.46 -14.96 7.37
N ILE A 108 -8.48 -13.64 7.20
CA ILE A 108 -8.95 -13.00 5.95
C ILE A 108 -8.06 -13.39 4.76
N ILE A 109 -6.75 -13.41 4.94
CA ILE A 109 -5.79 -13.80 3.89
C ILE A 109 -6.03 -15.25 3.46
N PHE A 110 -6.22 -16.17 4.43
CA PHE A 110 -6.55 -17.56 4.14
C PHE A 110 -7.89 -17.71 3.42
N LEU A 111 -8.93 -16.97 3.82
CA LEU A 111 -10.24 -17.00 3.16
C LEU A 111 -10.15 -16.56 1.69
N ILE A 112 -9.43 -15.47 1.42
CA ILE A 112 -9.23 -14.98 0.05
C ILE A 112 -8.44 -16.00 -0.78
N ALA A 113 -7.38 -16.59 -0.20
CA ALA A 113 -6.60 -17.63 -0.86
C ALA A 113 -7.43 -18.90 -1.13
N GLY A 114 -8.36 -19.27 -0.24
CA GLY A 114 -9.24 -20.42 -0.40
C GLY A 114 -10.27 -20.25 -1.51
N ILE A 115 -10.83 -19.04 -1.66
CA ILE A 115 -11.85 -18.73 -2.69
C ILE A 115 -11.21 -18.55 -4.06
N TYR A 116 -10.15 -17.74 -4.15
CA TYR A 116 -9.59 -17.28 -5.43
C TYR A 116 -8.30 -18.00 -5.84
N GLY A 117 -7.72 -18.82 -4.94
CA GLY A 117 -6.43 -19.46 -5.16
C GLY A 117 -5.24 -18.58 -4.80
N HIS A 118 -4.05 -19.19 -4.82
CA HIS A 118 -2.76 -18.54 -4.51
C HIS A 118 -2.43 -17.40 -5.49
N GLU A 119 -2.84 -17.52 -6.75
CA GLU A 119 -2.48 -16.60 -7.84
C GLU A 119 -2.89 -15.14 -7.61
N VAL A 120 -3.86 -14.88 -6.73
CA VAL A 120 -4.25 -13.50 -6.34
C VAL A 120 -3.11 -12.76 -5.65
N TRP A 121 -2.20 -13.49 -5.01
CA TRP A 121 -1.10 -12.93 -4.23
C TRP A 121 0.19 -12.76 -5.05
N ASP A 122 0.21 -13.15 -6.33
CA ASP A 122 1.36 -13.00 -7.23
C ASP A 122 1.55 -11.56 -7.75
N PHE A 123 1.18 -10.54 -6.96
CA PHE A 123 1.47 -9.15 -7.30
C PHE A 123 2.86 -8.74 -6.80
N THR A 124 3.68 -8.18 -7.68
CA THR A 124 4.94 -7.58 -7.26
C THR A 124 4.65 -6.24 -6.56
N LEU A 125 4.84 -6.20 -5.24
CA LEU A 125 4.70 -4.99 -4.43
C LEU A 125 5.38 -3.74 -5.04
N PRO A 126 6.59 -3.84 -5.65
CA PRO A 126 7.22 -2.70 -6.33
C PRO A 126 6.38 -2.13 -7.48
N GLU A 127 5.73 -2.97 -8.29
CA GLU A 127 4.85 -2.54 -9.37
C GLU A 127 3.55 -1.92 -8.85
N ALA A 128 3.00 -2.45 -7.75
CA ALA A 128 1.79 -1.90 -7.13
C ALA A 128 2.01 -0.50 -6.54
N ILE A 129 3.19 -0.24 -5.96
CA ILE A 129 3.55 1.05 -5.35
C ILE A 129 4.02 2.07 -6.40
N ARG A 130 4.45 1.61 -7.58
CA ARG A 130 4.96 2.42 -8.68
C ARG A 130 4.17 3.72 -8.98
N PRO A 131 2.84 3.72 -9.13
CA PRO A 131 2.08 4.94 -9.40
C PRO A 131 2.06 5.92 -8.20
N LEU A 132 2.25 5.43 -6.98
CA LEU A 132 2.25 6.27 -5.78
C LEU A 132 3.52 7.13 -5.66
N ILE A 133 4.65 6.64 -6.19
CA ILE A 133 5.98 7.28 -6.05
C ILE A 133 5.97 8.73 -6.58
N SER A 134 5.43 8.97 -7.78
CA SER A 134 5.37 10.31 -8.37
C SER A 134 4.53 11.29 -7.53
N ILE A 135 3.40 10.82 -6.99
CA ILE A 135 2.52 11.63 -6.14
C ILE A 135 3.21 11.95 -4.82
N THR A 136 3.85 10.96 -4.19
CA THR A 136 4.60 11.16 -2.95
C THR A 136 5.75 12.16 -3.12
N ILE A 137 6.49 12.12 -4.24
CA ILE A 137 7.56 13.09 -4.54
C ILE A 137 6.99 14.51 -4.71
N LEU A 138 5.85 14.66 -5.41
CA LEU A 138 5.21 15.97 -5.56
C LEU A 138 4.87 16.56 -4.20
N PHE A 139 4.15 15.80 -3.36
CA PHE A 139 3.73 16.26 -2.03
C PHE A 139 4.91 16.60 -1.13
N THR A 140 5.97 15.81 -1.13
CA THR A 140 7.14 16.11 -0.29
C THR A 140 7.85 17.38 -0.78
N LEU A 141 8.07 17.56 -2.08
CA LEU A 141 8.72 18.75 -2.63
C LEU A 141 7.91 20.03 -2.37
N THR A 142 6.60 20.03 -2.62
CA THR A 142 5.76 21.21 -2.40
C THR A 142 5.63 21.55 -0.92
N THR A 143 5.52 20.53 -0.06
CA THR A 143 5.45 20.74 1.40
C THR A 143 6.77 21.31 1.92
N LEU A 144 7.92 20.78 1.47
CA LEU A 144 9.24 21.31 1.83
C LEU A 144 9.40 22.77 1.38
N TRP A 145 8.90 23.12 0.20
CA TRP A 145 8.95 24.49 -0.29
C TRP A 145 8.15 25.45 0.60
N ILE A 146 6.91 25.08 0.94
CA ILE A 146 6.01 25.92 1.77
C ILE A 146 6.57 26.08 3.20
N ILE A 147 7.10 25.02 3.80
CA ILE A 147 7.71 25.11 5.15
C ILE A 147 8.89 26.08 5.17
N LYS A 148 9.63 26.18 4.06
CA LYS A 148 10.85 27.00 3.98
C LYS A 148 10.59 28.43 3.51
N ALA A 149 9.57 28.63 2.69
CA ALA A 149 9.16 29.93 2.16
C ALA A 149 7.65 30.14 2.40
N PRO A 150 7.21 30.35 3.66
CA PRO A 150 5.80 30.48 4.01
C PRO A 150 5.15 31.71 3.36
N ASP A 151 5.92 32.78 3.15
CA ASP A 151 5.50 34.03 2.49
C ASP A 151 4.87 33.82 1.11
N ILE A 152 5.22 32.71 0.42
CA ILE A 152 4.64 32.37 -0.88
C ILE A 152 3.12 32.20 -0.76
N LEU A 153 2.67 31.49 0.28
CA LEU A 153 1.26 31.18 0.48
C LEU A 153 0.49 32.40 1.00
N GLU A 154 1.14 33.28 1.76
CA GLU A 154 0.50 34.51 2.27
C GLU A 154 0.24 35.53 1.17
N ARG A 155 1.09 35.55 0.14
CA ARG A 155 1.06 36.60 -0.87
C ARG A 155 0.34 36.21 -2.16
N ASP A 156 0.46 34.97 -2.63
CA ASP A 156 -0.44 34.44 -3.67
C ASP A 156 -0.67 32.92 -3.54
N PRO A 157 -1.65 32.50 -2.72
CA PRO A 157 -1.94 31.07 -2.54
C PRO A 157 -2.52 30.42 -3.80
N ASN A 158 -3.19 31.18 -4.66
CA ASN A 158 -3.85 30.64 -5.85
C ASN A 158 -2.84 30.11 -6.85
N ALA A 159 -1.73 30.84 -7.05
CA ALA A 159 -0.64 30.40 -7.93
C ALA A 159 -0.02 29.07 -7.45
N MET A 160 0.17 28.89 -6.14
CA MET A 160 0.74 27.66 -5.58
C MET A 160 -0.22 26.46 -5.71
N PHE A 161 -1.51 26.67 -5.46
CA PHE A 161 -2.51 25.61 -5.67
C PHE A 161 -2.67 25.26 -7.14
N PHE A 162 -2.64 26.26 -8.02
CA PHE A 162 -2.69 26.05 -9.46
C PHE A 162 -1.48 25.22 -9.93
N LEU A 163 -0.27 25.57 -9.52
CA LEU A 163 0.94 24.81 -9.84
C LEU A 163 0.81 23.34 -9.41
N THR A 164 0.46 23.13 -8.14
CA THR A 164 0.36 21.79 -7.55
C THR A 164 -0.71 20.98 -8.28
N GLY A 165 -1.85 21.59 -8.59
CA GLY A 165 -2.93 20.98 -9.38
C GLY A 165 -2.52 20.63 -10.80
N MET A 166 -1.76 21.48 -11.50
CA MET A 166 -1.30 21.20 -12.86
C MET A 166 -0.31 20.04 -12.94
N ILE A 167 0.65 19.96 -12.01
CA ILE A 167 1.60 18.84 -11.97
C ILE A 167 0.87 17.55 -11.57
N PHE A 168 -0.01 17.62 -10.57
CA PHE A 168 -0.86 16.48 -10.17
C PHE A 168 -1.70 15.96 -11.34
N SER A 169 -2.39 16.86 -12.06
CA SER A 169 -3.17 16.52 -13.24
C SER A 169 -2.32 15.82 -14.32
N ASN A 170 -1.09 16.28 -14.57
CA ASN A 170 -0.18 15.61 -15.50
C ASN A 170 0.18 14.19 -15.07
N ILE A 171 0.47 13.97 -13.78
CA ILE A 171 0.74 12.64 -13.21
C ILE A 171 -0.48 11.73 -13.37
N CYS A 172 -1.67 12.22 -13.03
CA CYS A 172 -2.92 11.46 -13.16
C CYS A 172 -3.24 11.10 -14.61
N CYS A 173 -3.08 12.02 -15.57
CA CYS A 173 -3.31 11.73 -16.98
C CYS A 173 -2.40 10.61 -17.49
N ARG A 174 -1.13 10.57 -17.07
CA ARG A 174 -0.19 9.48 -17.42
C ARG A 174 -0.61 8.15 -16.81
N LEU A 175 -1.07 8.16 -15.56
CA LEU A 175 -1.60 6.97 -14.91
C LEU A 175 -2.85 6.42 -15.61
N ILE A 176 -3.80 7.30 -15.97
CA ILE A 176 -5.02 6.91 -16.69
C ILE A 176 -4.67 6.33 -18.05
N VAL A 177 -3.76 6.95 -18.81
CA VAL A 177 -3.30 6.40 -20.09
C VAL A 177 -2.72 5.00 -19.88
N ALA A 178 -1.84 4.83 -18.90
CA ALA A 178 -1.22 3.53 -18.60
C ALA A 178 -2.27 2.45 -18.26
N GLN A 179 -3.33 2.81 -17.52
CA GLN A 179 -4.45 1.91 -17.22
C GLN A 179 -5.24 1.52 -18.48
N MET A 180 -5.55 2.49 -19.33
CA MET A 180 -6.33 2.27 -20.56
C MET A 180 -5.55 1.47 -21.60
N SER A 181 -4.23 1.66 -21.69
CA SER A 181 -3.35 0.94 -22.62
C SER A 181 -2.79 -0.37 -22.05
N GLN A 182 -3.12 -0.75 -20.82
CA GLN A 182 -2.55 -1.91 -20.13
C GLN A 182 -1.01 -1.89 -20.11
N THR A 183 -0.41 -0.70 -19.98
CA THR A 183 1.04 -0.51 -19.94
C THR A 183 1.50 -0.17 -18.52
N ARG A 184 2.79 -0.38 -18.24
CA ARG A 184 3.38 -0.04 -16.94
C ARG A 184 3.33 1.48 -16.70
N SER A 185 2.94 1.88 -15.49
CA SER A 185 2.95 3.29 -15.07
C SER A 185 4.37 3.86 -15.05
N GLU A 186 4.55 5.10 -15.49
CA GLU A 186 5.85 5.78 -15.42
C GLU A 186 6.21 6.12 -13.97
N LEU A 187 7.48 5.93 -13.59
CA LEU A 187 7.95 6.20 -12.23
C LEU A 187 8.10 7.70 -11.94
N TYR A 188 8.61 8.43 -12.92
CA TYR A 188 8.99 9.84 -12.78
C TYR A 188 8.29 10.67 -13.84
N ASN A 189 7.53 11.68 -13.40
CA ASN A 189 7.04 12.70 -14.29
C ASN A 189 8.15 13.72 -14.57
N TRP A 190 8.36 14.05 -15.84
CA TRP A 190 9.37 15.02 -16.27
C TRP A 190 9.20 16.40 -15.59
N LEU A 191 7.96 16.79 -15.26
CA LEU A 191 7.66 18.04 -14.55
C LEU A 191 8.13 18.07 -13.10
N LEU A 192 8.43 16.93 -12.47
CA LEU A 192 8.99 16.89 -11.11
C LEU A 192 10.43 17.39 -11.07
N PHE A 193 11.18 17.26 -12.17
CA PHE A 193 12.57 17.72 -12.24
C PHE A 193 12.72 19.24 -12.13
N PRO A 194 12.01 20.08 -12.93
CA PRO A 194 12.06 21.52 -12.75
C PRO A 194 11.52 21.95 -11.38
N THR A 195 10.51 21.27 -10.82
CA THR A 195 10.04 21.53 -9.45
C THR A 195 11.11 21.25 -8.40
N ALA A 196 11.86 20.15 -8.53
CA ALA A 196 12.97 19.86 -7.62
C ALA A 196 14.07 20.94 -7.70
N ILE A 197 14.36 21.43 -8.92
CA ILE A 197 15.32 22.53 -9.12
C ILE A 197 14.81 23.82 -8.48
N THR A 198 13.54 24.22 -8.66
CA THR A 198 13.03 25.45 -8.06
C THR A 198 13.05 25.38 -6.54
N VAL A 199 12.70 24.24 -5.95
CA VAL A 199 12.82 24.03 -4.50
C VAL A 199 14.28 24.14 -4.07
N PHE A 200 15.21 23.50 -4.78
CA PHE A 200 16.64 23.59 -4.45
C PHE A 200 17.17 25.04 -4.52
N VAL A 201 16.82 25.79 -5.57
CA VAL A 201 17.20 27.19 -5.72
C VAL A 201 16.58 28.07 -4.62
N SER A 202 15.31 27.81 -4.26
CA SER A 202 14.62 28.49 -3.17
C SER A 202 15.34 28.29 -1.84
N LEU A 203 15.79 27.06 -1.55
CA LEU A 203 16.56 26.73 -0.34
C LEU A 203 17.90 27.48 -0.26
N LEU A 204 18.53 27.79 -1.41
CA LEU A 204 19.80 28.50 -1.47
C LEU A 204 19.65 30.02 -1.34
N ILE A 205 18.69 30.61 -2.04
CA ILE A 205 18.59 32.08 -2.18
C ILE A 205 17.74 32.69 -1.05
N GLN A 206 16.73 31.99 -0.55
CA GLN A 206 15.86 32.41 0.57
C GLN A 206 15.36 33.86 0.46
N LYS A 207 14.97 34.26 -0.76
CA LYS A 207 14.39 35.59 -1.03
C LYS A 207 13.01 35.42 -1.64
N THR A 208 12.00 35.98 -0.97
CA THR A 208 10.58 35.92 -1.37
C THR A 208 10.32 36.40 -2.79
N GLN A 209 11.05 37.43 -3.28
CA GLN A 209 10.91 37.90 -4.67
C GLN A 209 11.35 36.86 -5.70
N VAL A 210 12.42 36.12 -5.41
CA VAL A 210 12.95 35.08 -6.28
C VAL A 210 12.02 33.87 -6.25
N ASP A 211 11.51 33.50 -5.07
CA ASP A 211 10.55 32.40 -4.93
C ASP A 211 9.26 32.64 -5.71
N MET A 212 8.75 33.88 -5.70
CA MET A 212 7.58 34.27 -6.50
C MET A 212 7.86 34.22 -8.00
N ALA A 213 9.02 34.72 -8.44
CA ALA A 213 9.40 34.64 -9.84
C ALA A 213 9.53 33.18 -10.32
N LEU A 214 10.12 32.31 -9.48
CA LEU A 214 10.24 30.88 -9.73
C LEU A 214 8.87 30.20 -9.76
N LEU A 215 7.95 30.55 -8.86
CA LEU A 215 6.59 30.02 -8.85
C LEU A 215 5.86 30.33 -10.16
N TYR A 216 5.83 31.59 -10.59
CA TYR A 216 5.16 31.97 -11.84
C TYR A 216 5.82 31.35 -13.07
N ALA A 217 7.15 31.33 -13.13
CA ALA A 217 7.88 30.66 -14.20
C ALA A 217 7.53 29.17 -14.27
N LEU A 218 7.48 28.50 -13.13
CA LEU A 218 7.14 27.08 -13.05
C LEU A 218 5.67 26.82 -13.39
N CYS A 219 4.74 27.71 -13.01
CA CYS A 219 3.33 27.64 -13.45
C CYS A 219 3.19 27.65 -14.97
N ILE A 220 3.93 28.54 -15.65
CA ILE A 220 3.92 28.62 -17.11
C ILE A 220 4.48 27.32 -17.71
N ILE A 221 5.63 26.86 -17.24
CA ILE A 221 6.26 25.62 -17.70
C ILE A 221 5.33 24.41 -17.47
N ALA A 222 4.70 24.31 -16.31
CA ALA A 222 3.78 23.23 -15.97
C ALA A 222 2.53 23.24 -16.86
N THR A 223 1.98 24.42 -17.14
CA THR A 223 0.81 24.57 -18.01
C THR A 223 1.13 24.18 -19.45
N VAL A 224 2.23 24.70 -20.00
CA VAL A 224 2.69 24.35 -21.36
C VAL A 224 3.00 22.87 -21.46
N GLY A 225 3.70 22.31 -20.47
CA GLY A 225 4.01 20.88 -20.42
C GLY A 225 2.77 20.00 -20.35
N HIS A 226 1.74 20.39 -19.60
CA HIS A 226 0.47 19.68 -19.52
C HIS A 226 -0.33 19.74 -20.84
N ILE A 227 -0.45 20.92 -21.45
CA ILE A 227 -1.14 21.08 -22.73
C ILE A 227 -0.43 20.31 -23.84
N HIS A 228 0.90 20.40 -23.91
CA HIS A 228 1.70 19.66 -24.89
C HIS A 228 1.50 18.14 -24.73
N TYR A 229 1.60 17.61 -23.51
CA TYR A 229 1.34 16.19 -23.26
C TYR A 229 -0.09 15.78 -23.66
N GLY A 230 -1.10 16.55 -23.25
CA GLY A 230 -2.50 16.26 -23.57
C GLY A 230 -2.76 16.24 -25.07
N THR A 231 -2.29 17.25 -25.79
CA THR A 231 -2.45 17.33 -27.26
C THR A 231 -1.72 16.22 -28.00
N CYS A 232 -0.50 15.84 -27.57
CA CYS A 232 0.22 14.70 -28.13
C CYS A 232 -0.55 13.39 -27.95
N VAL A 233 -1.04 13.10 -26.74
CA VAL A 233 -1.76 11.85 -26.45
C VAL A 233 -3.07 11.78 -27.22
N VAL A 234 -3.86 12.86 -27.22
CA VAL A 234 -5.12 12.91 -27.96
C VAL A 234 -4.88 12.69 -29.45
N ARG A 235 -3.86 13.34 -30.03
CA ARG A 235 -3.52 13.16 -31.45
C ARG A 235 -3.14 11.71 -31.76
N GLN A 236 -2.29 11.09 -30.92
CA GLN A 236 -1.89 9.68 -31.10
C GLN A 236 -3.09 8.73 -31.00
N MET A 237 -4.00 8.96 -30.04
CA MET A 237 -5.22 8.16 -29.91
C MET A 237 -6.14 8.34 -31.13
N CYS A 238 -6.36 9.58 -31.58
CA CYS A 238 -7.15 9.87 -32.77
C CYS A 238 -6.58 9.20 -34.02
N ASP A 239 -5.27 9.25 -34.22
CA ASP A 239 -4.59 8.61 -35.35
C ASP A 239 -4.69 7.08 -35.27
N HIS A 240 -4.56 6.49 -34.08
CA HIS A 240 -4.67 5.05 -33.86
C HIS A 240 -6.11 4.53 -34.09
N PHE A 241 -7.11 5.21 -33.53
CA PHE A 241 -8.52 4.83 -33.66
C PHE A 241 -9.18 5.32 -34.96
N ARG A 242 -8.49 6.14 -35.76
CA ARG A 242 -9.03 6.81 -36.96
C ARG A 242 -10.28 7.64 -36.68
N ILE A 243 -10.29 8.35 -35.55
CA ILE A 243 -11.39 9.23 -35.12
C ILE A 243 -10.91 10.67 -35.16
N GLU A 244 -11.68 11.55 -35.80
CA GLU A 244 -11.45 12.99 -35.77
C GLU A 244 -12.06 13.58 -34.49
N CYS A 245 -11.22 13.95 -33.51
CA CYS A 245 -11.65 14.32 -32.15
C CYS A 245 -12.73 15.42 -32.09
N PHE A 246 -12.71 16.35 -33.03
CA PHE A 246 -13.62 17.50 -33.08
C PHE A 246 -14.65 17.44 -34.20
N ARG A 247 -14.78 16.30 -34.90
CA ARG A 247 -15.78 16.13 -35.97
C ARG A 247 -16.96 15.30 -35.49
N ILE A 248 -18.08 15.97 -35.25
CA ILE A 248 -19.35 15.32 -34.94
C ILE A 248 -19.92 14.74 -36.25
N ARG A 249 -20.10 13.41 -36.33
CA ARG A 249 -20.87 12.80 -37.43
C ARG A 249 -22.34 13.20 -37.27
N GLN A 250 -22.89 13.93 -38.24
CA GLN A 250 -24.34 14.12 -38.30
C GLN A 250 -24.99 12.76 -38.55
N HIS A 251 -25.89 12.35 -37.64
CA HIS A 251 -26.71 11.16 -37.85
C HIS A 251 -27.61 11.46 -39.05
N LYS A 252 -27.56 10.61 -40.08
CA LYS A 252 -28.61 10.62 -41.12
C LYS A 252 -29.82 9.93 -40.49
N ASP A 253 -30.92 10.67 -40.42
CA ASP A 253 -32.27 10.16 -40.14
C ASP A 253 -32.69 9.12 -41.19
#